data_AF-A0A9X0TTR9-F1
#
_entry.id   AF-A0A9X0TTR9-F1
#
_cell.length_a   1.000
_cell.length_b   1.000
_cell.length_c   1.000
_cell.angle_alpha   90.00
_cell.angle_beta   90.00
_cell.angle_gamma   90.00
#
_symmetry.space_group_name_H-M   'P 1'
#
loop_
_entity.id
_entity.type
_entity.pdbx_description
1 polymer ?
#
loop_
_entity_poly.entity_id
_entity_poly.type
_entity_poly.pdbx_seq_one_letter_code
_entity_poly.pdbx_strand_id
1 'polypeptide(L)'
;MDEDWISITEAAARLTQSGDKVDRSTLSRYLKQHAEALPLREDGKSNKVDYIALVEHRSGNIRIRSAPAGTLFSSVASPAPASGSIQSRNKTQADGSARKALAEAELKEMDLAKRRGELTTVDEVDQAGRDAVALMQSAFERAIEPEAATLSLKFGWDERTVRLALKGFAKLGLATFNEQVTKQLEALKRQAEGELLQQD
;
A
#
# COMPACT_ATOMS: atom_id res chain seq x y z
N MET A 1 18.25 -13.24 -9.41
CA MET A 1 17.52 -11.97 -9.54
C MET A 1 18.31 -11.18 -10.56
N ASP A 2 17.93 -11.31 -11.82
CA ASP A 2 18.69 -10.68 -12.92
C ASP A 2 18.36 -9.19 -12.92
N GLU A 3 19.34 -8.36 -12.52
CA GLU A 3 19.21 -6.91 -12.54
C GLU A 3 19.12 -6.43 -14.01
N ASP A 4 17.91 -6.19 -14.51
CA ASP A 4 17.65 -5.74 -15.88
C ASP A 4 17.84 -4.22 -15.97
N TRP A 5 19.11 -3.79 -16.06
CA TRP A 5 19.51 -2.40 -16.16
C TRP A 5 19.23 -1.83 -17.56
N ILE A 6 18.12 -1.11 -17.68
CA ILE A 6 17.57 -0.66 -18.95
C ILE A 6 17.67 0.87 -19.08
N SER A 7 17.82 1.37 -20.30
CA SER A 7 17.80 2.82 -20.56
C SER A 7 16.42 3.43 -20.26
N ILE A 8 16.37 4.69 -19.79
CA ILE A 8 15.09 5.38 -19.48
C ILE A 8 14.09 5.33 -20.65
N THR A 9 14.58 5.43 -21.89
CA THR A 9 13.71 5.41 -23.08
C THR A 9 13.09 4.03 -23.30
N GLU A 10 13.86 2.97 -23.09
CA GLU A 10 13.38 1.60 -23.23
C GLU A 10 12.49 1.19 -22.04
N ALA A 11 12.80 1.65 -20.83
CA ALA A 11 11.94 1.47 -19.65
C ALA A 11 10.56 2.12 -19.84
N ALA A 12 10.50 3.33 -20.40
CA ALA A 12 9.22 4.00 -20.71
C ALA A 12 8.41 3.24 -21.77
N ALA A 13 9.07 2.67 -22.78
CA ALA A 13 8.42 1.86 -23.80
C ALA A 13 7.86 0.55 -23.23
N ARG A 14 8.63 -0.15 -22.39
CA ARG A 14 8.19 -1.38 -21.73
C ARG A 14 7.05 -1.13 -20.74
N LEU A 15 7.12 -0.06 -19.94
CA LEU A 15 6.02 0.35 -19.05
C LEU A 15 4.73 0.66 -19.82
N THR A 16 4.85 1.35 -20.96
CA THR A 16 3.70 1.65 -21.83
C THR A 16 3.11 0.39 -22.44
N GLN A 17 3.94 -0.58 -22.82
CA GLN A 17 3.51 -1.90 -23.30
C GLN A 17 2.82 -2.72 -22.20
N SER A 18 3.25 -2.59 -20.95
CA SER A 18 2.63 -3.21 -19.77
C SER A 18 1.35 -2.49 -19.29
N GLY A 19 0.92 -1.43 -19.97
CA GLY A 19 -0.33 -0.71 -19.70
C GLY A 19 -0.20 0.59 -18.90
N ASP A 20 1.02 0.94 -18.46
CA ASP A 20 1.32 2.21 -17.78
C ASP A 20 1.81 3.26 -18.80
N LYS A 21 0.90 4.09 -19.32
CA LYS A 21 1.21 5.10 -20.35
C LYS A 21 2.10 6.21 -19.78
N VAL A 22 3.41 6.10 -20.00
CA VAL A 22 4.40 7.04 -19.46
C VAL A 22 5.36 7.51 -20.54
N ASP A 23 5.45 8.83 -20.71
CA ASP A 23 6.44 9.46 -21.57
C ASP A 23 7.83 9.55 -20.91
N ARG A 24 8.88 9.57 -21.72
CA ARG A 24 10.29 9.67 -21.27
C ARG A 24 10.52 10.84 -20.30
N SER A 25 9.91 11.99 -20.54
CA SER A 25 10.05 13.19 -19.69
C SER A 25 9.40 12.99 -18.32
N THR A 26 8.22 12.36 -18.29
CA THR A 26 7.49 12.00 -17.07
C THR A 26 8.27 11.00 -16.25
N LEU A 27 8.84 9.97 -16.90
CA LEU A 27 9.68 8.98 -16.24
C LEU A 27 10.96 9.62 -15.67
N SER A 28 11.61 10.51 -16.42
CA SER A 28 12.81 11.22 -15.94
C SER A 28 12.51 12.11 -14.73
N ARG A 29 11.36 12.79 -14.70
CA ARG A 29 10.93 13.58 -13.54
C ARG A 29 10.63 12.69 -12.33
N TYR A 30 9.96 11.57 -12.55
CA TYR A 30 9.65 10.59 -11.51
C TYR A 30 10.92 10.02 -10.87
N LEU A 31 11.89 9.64 -11.69
CA LEU A 31 13.19 9.13 -11.22
C LEU A 31 13.98 10.19 -10.42
N LYS A 32 13.92 11.46 -10.80
CA LYS A 32 14.53 12.56 -10.01
C LYS A 32 13.83 12.79 -8.67
N GLN A 33 12.51 12.63 -8.64
CA GLN A 33 11.72 12.80 -7.41
C GLN A 33 11.90 11.63 -6.44
N HIS A 34 12.18 10.42 -6.96
CA HIS A 34 12.38 9.19 -6.20
C HIS A 34 13.82 8.68 -6.28
N ALA A 35 14.80 9.59 -6.39
CA ALA A 35 16.21 9.25 -6.53
C ALA A 35 16.81 8.57 -5.29
N GLU A 36 16.19 8.73 -4.12
CA GLU A 36 16.60 8.06 -2.88
C GLU A 36 16.13 6.59 -2.80
N ALA A 37 15.08 6.23 -3.53
CA ALA A 37 14.45 4.90 -3.47
C ALA A 37 14.76 4.03 -4.70
N LEU A 38 15.12 4.63 -5.83
CA LEU A 38 15.43 3.93 -7.07
C LEU A 38 16.92 4.07 -7.40
N PRO A 39 17.65 2.95 -7.59
CA PRO A 39 19.06 3.02 -7.94
C PRO A 39 19.20 3.49 -9.39
N LEU A 40 19.79 4.68 -9.58
CA LEU A 40 20.16 5.20 -10.89
C LEU A 40 21.64 4.96 -11.14
N ARG A 41 21.96 4.40 -12.30
CA ARG A 41 23.35 4.28 -12.77
C ARG A 41 23.55 5.16 -13.98
N GLU A 42 24.51 6.09 -13.89
CA GLU A 42 24.94 6.88 -15.03
C GLU A 42 25.90 6.03 -15.87
N ASP A 43 25.50 5.67 -17.09
CA ASP A 43 26.36 4.97 -18.04
C ASP A 43 26.61 5.86 -19.27
N GLY A 44 27.66 6.68 -19.15
CA GLY A 44 28.10 7.61 -20.20
C GLY A 44 27.01 8.61 -20.61
N LYS A 45 26.37 8.38 -21.76
CA LYS A 45 25.39 9.31 -22.37
C LYS A 45 23.93 8.99 -22.03
N SER A 46 23.69 7.93 -21.28
CA SER A 46 22.33 7.48 -20.93
C SER A 46 22.26 6.98 -19.49
N ASN A 47 21.25 7.45 -18.76
CA ASN A 47 20.95 6.93 -17.43
C ASN A 47 20.26 5.56 -17.58
N LYS A 48 20.74 4.58 -16.83
CA LYS A 48 20.18 3.24 -16.72
C LYS A 48 19.42 3.12 -15.40
N VAL A 49 18.33 2.39 -15.44
CA VAL A 49 17.43 2.16 -14.31
C VAL A 49 17.14 0.67 -14.24
N ASP A 50 17.12 0.11 -13.04
CA ASP A 50 16.64 -1.24 -12.81
C ASP A 50 15.13 -1.30 -13.09
N TYR A 51 14.76 -2.09 -14.10
CA TYR A 51 13.38 -2.21 -14.54
C TYR A 51 12.48 -2.90 -13.51
N ILE A 52 13.00 -3.88 -12.77
CA ILE A 52 12.21 -4.64 -11.79
C ILE A 52 11.88 -3.74 -10.61
N ALA A 53 12.89 -3.06 -10.05
CA ALA A 53 12.70 -2.12 -8.96
C ALA A 53 11.78 -0.95 -9.35
N LEU A 54 11.86 -0.49 -10.61
CA LEU A 54 10.98 0.56 -11.14
C LEU A 54 9.52 0.11 -11.22
N VAL A 55 9.24 -1.11 -11.68
CA VAL A 55 7.89 -1.65 -11.77
C VAL A 55 7.30 -1.86 -10.37
N GLU A 56 8.06 -2.42 -9.43
CA GLU A 56 7.62 -2.62 -8.05
C GLU A 56 7.28 -1.27 -7.38
N HIS A 57 8.21 -0.31 -7.43
CA HIS A 57 8.01 1.01 -6.85
C HIS A 57 6.85 1.77 -7.50
N ARG A 58 6.65 1.63 -8.82
CA ARG A 58 5.50 2.24 -9.50
C ARG A 58 4.21 1.53 -9.14
N SER A 59 4.18 0.20 -9.09
CA SER A 59 2.98 -0.55 -8.72
C SER A 59 2.42 -0.16 -7.34
N GLY A 60 3.30 0.14 -6.37
CA GLY A 60 2.92 0.67 -5.07
C GLY A 60 2.53 2.16 -5.04
N ASN A 61 2.93 2.94 -6.04
CA ASN A 61 2.85 4.41 -6.01
C ASN A 61 2.04 5.02 -7.17
N ILE A 62 1.33 4.22 -7.98
CA ILE A 62 0.47 4.70 -9.06
C ILE A 62 -0.69 5.49 -8.45
N ARG A 63 -0.56 6.82 -8.47
CA ARG A 63 -1.71 7.73 -8.49
C ARG A 63 -2.44 7.50 -9.80
N ILE A 64 -3.50 6.70 -9.77
CA ILE A 64 -4.49 6.61 -10.86
C ILE A 64 -5.15 7.99 -10.97
N ARG A 65 -4.61 8.86 -11.82
CA ARG A 65 -5.36 9.95 -12.43
C ARG A 65 -4.92 10.13 -13.87
N SER A 66 -5.70 9.54 -14.77
CA SER A 66 -5.96 10.18 -16.05
C SER A 66 -7.35 9.76 -16.55
N ALA A 67 -8.33 10.63 -16.32
CA ALA A 67 -9.57 10.70 -17.07
C ALA A 67 -9.64 12.10 -17.72
N PRO A 68 -10.29 12.23 -18.88
CA PRO A 68 -9.78 12.98 -20.02
C PRO A 68 -10.10 14.47 -20.00
N ALA A 69 -9.33 15.22 -20.80
CA ALA A 69 -9.65 16.57 -21.22
C ALA A 69 -11.06 16.63 -21.84
N GLY A 70 -11.89 17.57 -21.36
CA GLY A 70 -13.18 17.86 -21.97
C GLY A 70 -13.99 18.91 -21.22
N THR A 71 -14.20 20.04 -21.90
CA THR A 71 -15.42 20.87 -21.88
C THR A 71 -15.50 22.05 -20.89
N LEU A 72 -15.12 23.23 -21.42
CA LEU A 72 -15.84 24.50 -21.39
C LEU A 72 -16.60 24.89 -20.10
N PHE A 73 -16.06 25.83 -19.31
CA PHE A 73 -16.90 26.84 -18.66
C PHE A 73 -16.23 28.22 -18.62
N SER A 74 -17.04 29.18 -19.05
CA SER A 74 -16.82 30.61 -19.24
C SER A 74 -16.09 31.35 -18.14
N SER A 75 -15.25 32.28 -18.61
CA SER A 75 -14.90 33.53 -17.95
C SER A 75 -16.13 34.24 -17.37
N VAL A 76 -16.12 34.47 -16.06
CA VAL A 76 -16.86 35.60 -15.45
C VAL A 76 -15.84 36.50 -14.77
N ALA A 77 -15.61 37.63 -15.45
CA ALA A 77 -14.86 38.75 -14.93
C ALA A 77 -15.66 39.44 -13.81
N SER A 78 -14.99 39.84 -12.74
CA SER A 78 -15.42 40.91 -11.85
C SER A 78 -14.21 41.60 -11.22
N PRO A 79 -14.34 42.89 -10.89
CA PRO A 79 -13.34 43.89 -11.22
C PRO A 79 -12.24 44.02 -10.17
N ALA A 80 -11.05 44.38 -10.64
CA ALA A 80 -9.94 44.78 -9.79
C ALA A 80 -10.22 46.14 -9.11
N PRO A 81 -9.77 46.34 -7.86
CA PRO A 81 -9.30 47.63 -7.42
C PRO A 81 -7.78 47.70 -7.64
N ALA A 82 -7.36 48.61 -8.52
CA ALA A 82 -5.98 49.05 -8.60
C ALA A 82 -5.71 50.01 -7.44
N SER A 83 -4.85 49.63 -6.50
CA SER A 83 -3.95 50.56 -5.82
C SER A 83 -2.88 49.77 -5.08
N GLY A 84 -1.62 50.15 -5.30
CA GLY A 84 -0.46 49.39 -4.88
C GLY A 84 -0.27 49.32 -3.37
N SER A 85 0.22 48.19 -2.90
CA SER A 85 1.16 48.18 -1.78
C SER A 85 2.08 46.97 -1.90
N ILE A 86 3.36 47.22 -1.70
CA ILE A 86 4.47 46.27 -1.71
C ILE A 86 4.39 45.27 -0.53
N GLN A 87 3.26 45.23 0.19
CA GLN A 87 3.06 44.43 1.41
C GLN A 87 2.37 43.07 1.19
N SER A 88 1.92 42.76 -0.03
CA SER A 88 1.24 41.47 -0.32
C SER A 88 2.19 40.28 -0.53
N ARG A 89 3.42 40.51 -1.04
CA ARG A 89 4.42 39.43 -1.25
C ARG A 89 4.94 38.84 0.05
N ASN A 90 5.11 39.66 1.09
CA ASN A 90 5.60 39.18 2.38
C ASN A 90 4.56 38.34 3.13
N LYS A 91 3.26 38.64 2.95
CA LYS A 91 2.18 37.87 3.59
C LYS A 91 2.02 36.49 2.96
N THR A 92 2.14 36.37 1.64
CA THR A 92 2.15 35.06 0.94
C THR A 92 3.43 34.26 1.20
N GLN A 93 4.57 34.92 1.35
CA GLN A 93 5.83 34.24 1.67
C GLN A 93 5.87 33.73 3.12
N ALA A 94 5.34 34.50 4.08
CA ALA A 94 5.22 34.09 5.48
C ALA A 94 4.24 32.91 5.67
N ASP A 95 3.13 32.91 4.92
CA ASP A 95 2.16 31.80 4.87
C ASP A 95 2.80 30.53 4.28
N GLY A 96 3.62 30.68 3.23
CA GLY A 96 4.40 29.59 2.64
C GLY A 96 5.45 29.01 3.59
N SER A 97 6.16 29.84 4.35
CA SER A 97 7.12 29.38 5.36
C SER A 97 6.44 28.71 6.55
N ALA A 98 5.28 29.20 6.98
CA ALA A 98 4.51 28.59 8.06
C ALA A 98 4.00 27.19 7.68
N ARG A 99 3.51 27.02 6.44
CA ARG A 99 3.10 25.71 5.91
C ARG A 99 4.26 24.74 5.78
N LYS A 100 5.43 25.21 5.34
CA LYS A 100 6.65 24.39 5.29
C LYS A 100 7.10 23.98 6.68
N ALA A 101 7.09 24.90 7.65
CA ALA A 101 7.45 24.60 9.04
C ALA A 101 6.48 23.60 9.69
N LEU A 102 5.18 23.69 9.39
CA LEU A 102 4.18 22.72 9.84
C LEU A 102 4.41 21.34 9.20
N ALA A 103 4.64 21.27 7.90
CA ALA A 103 4.93 20.00 7.22
C ALA A 103 6.25 19.37 7.71
N GLU A 104 7.28 20.17 7.98
CA GLU A 104 8.53 19.70 8.58
C GLU A 104 8.36 19.25 10.03
N ALA A 105 7.48 19.90 10.80
CA ALA A 105 7.14 19.48 12.15
C ALA A 105 6.38 18.14 12.14
N GLU A 106 5.42 17.98 11.24
CA GLU A 106 4.64 16.75 11.06
C GLU A 106 5.53 15.58 10.62
N LEU A 107 6.47 15.81 9.69
CA LEU A 107 7.46 14.79 9.30
C LEU A 107 8.36 14.37 10.46
N LYS A 108 8.81 15.34 11.28
CA LYS A 108 9.62 15.04 12.47
C LYS A 108 8.83 14.28 13.53
N GLU A 109 7.54 14.58 13.70
CA GLU A 109 6.66 13.88 14.61
C GLU A 109 6.43 12.43 14.14
N MET A 110 6.18 12.22 12.85
CA MET A 110 6.11 10.89 12.24
C MET A 110 7.41 10.11 12.39
N ASP A 111 8.57 10.74 12.23
CA ASP A 111 9.87 10.08 12.41
C ASP A 111 10.16 9.76 13.88
N LEU A 112 9.72 10.60 14.82
CA LEU A 112 9.78 10.31 16.25
C LEU A 112 8.86 9.14 16.62
N ALA A 113 7.65 9.09 16.08
CA ALA A 113 6.72 7.99 16.26
C ALA A 113 7.27 6.67 15.69
N LYS A 114 7.93 6.71 14.51
CA LYS A 114 8.64 5.54 13.95
C LYS A 114 9.75 5.06 14.88
N ARG A 115 10.57 5.99 15.40
CA ARG A 115 11.66 5.65 16.34
C ARG A 115 11.18 5.13 17.68
N ARG A 116 9.98 5.53 18.12
CA ARG A 116 9.31 5.02 19.32
C ARG A 116 8.60 3.69 19.10
N GLY A 117 8.52 3.20 17.85
CA GLY A 117 7.81 1.97 17.50
C GLY A 117 6.28 2.11 17.57
N GLU A 118 5.75 3.34 17.55
CA GLU A 118 4.31 3.62 17.62
C GLU A 118 3.63 3.51 16.24
N LEU A 119 4.42 3.38 15.18
CA LEU A 119 3.93 3.20 13.81
C LEU A 119 4.24 1.78 13.33
N THR A 120 3.19 0.97 13.16
CA THR A 120 3.27 -0.34 12.50
C THR A 120 2.94 -0.17 11.03
N THR A 121 3.77 -0.73 10.15
CA THR A 121 3.48 -0.67 8.71
C THR A 121 2.37 -1.65 8.35
N VAL A 122 1.61 -1.34 7.28
CA VAL A 122 0.54 -2.23 6.79
C VAL A 122 1.13 -3.60 6.40
N ASP A 123 2.31 -3.60 5.78
CA ASP A 123 2.99 -4.82 5.34
C ASP A 123 3.38 -5.72 6.53
N GLU A 124 3.83 -5.13 7.64
CA GLU A 124 4.16 -5.86 8.85
C GLU A 124 2.92 -6.49 9.49
N VAL A 125 1.81 -5.75 9.56
CA VAL A 125 0.54 -6.26 10.09
C VAL A 125 0.00 -7.41 9.22
N ASP A 126 0.06 -7.25 7.90
CA ASP A 126 -0.37 -8.29 6.97
C ASP A 126 0.50 -9.56 7.08
N GLN A 127 1.83 -9.39 7.11
CA GLN A 127 2.75 -10.52 7.30
C GLN A 127 2.52 -11.23 8.64
N ALA A 128 2.41 -10.48 9.74
CA ALA A 128 2.11 -11.02 11.05
C ALA A 128 0.77 -11.76 11.08
N GLY A 129 -0.24 -11.26 10.36
CA GLY A 129 -1.53 -11.92 10.21
C GLY A 129 -1.42 -13.26 9.49
N ARG A 130 -0.69 -13.33 8.37
CA ARG A 130 -0.45 -14.58 7.64
C ARG A 130 0.32 -15.59 8.48
N ASP A 131 1.35 -15.14 9.18
CA ASP A 131 2.17 -15.98 10.05
C ASP A 131 1.37 -16.53 11.23
N ALA A 132 0.52 -15.70 11.85
CA ALA A 132 -0.36 -16.14 12.93
C ALA A 132 -1.33 -17.24 12.48
N VAL A 133 -1.93 -17.10 11.27
CA VAL A 133 -2.82 -18.12 10.72
C VAL A 133 -2.06 -19.42 10.42
N ALA A 134 -0.86 -19.33 9.84
CA ALA A 134 -0.02 -20.49 9.56
C ALA A 134 0.39 -21.23 10.85
N LEU A 135 0.80 -20.48 11.88
CA LEU A 135 1.13 -21.03 13.19
C LEU A 135 -0.09 -21.73 13.82
N MET A 136 -1.26 -21.11 13.77
CA MET A 136 -2.50 -21.71 14.25
C MET A 136 -2.82 -23.03 13.54
N GLN A 137 -2.72 -23.09 12.21
CA GLN A 137 -2.94 -24.32 11.44
C GLN A 137 -1.96 -25.42 11.86
N SER A 138 -0.68 -25.09 12.00
CA SER A 138 0.34 -26.05 12.45
C SER A 138 0.07 -26.56 13.88
N ALA A 139 -0.43 -25.70 14.76
CA ALA A 139 -0.79 -26.06 16.13
C ALA A 139 -1.98 -27.02 16.17
N PHE A 140 -3.01 -26.80 15.33
CA PHE A 140 -4.13 -27.73 15.19
C PHE A 140 -3.68 -29.10 14.69
N GLU A 141 -2.84 -29.16 13.65
CA GLU A 141 -2.33 -30.43 13.14
C GLU A 141 -1.57 -31.22 14.20
N ARG A 142 -0.76 -30.52 15.01
CA ARG A 142 -0.04 -31.14 16.13
C ARG A 142 -0.95 -31.58 17.26
N ALA A 143 -2.02 -30.84 17.55
CA ALA A 143 -2.99 -31.17 18.60
C ALA A 143 -3.89 -32.36 18.24
N ILE A 144 -4.16 -32.58 16.95
CA ILE A 144 -4.99 -33.69 16.47
C ILE A 144 -4.34 -35.05 16.77
N GLU A 145 -3.01 -35.14 16.72
CA GLU A 145 -2.28 -36.40 16.87
C GLU A 145 -2.51 -37.08 18.24
N PRO A 146 -2.26 -36.41 19.39
CA PRO A 146 -2.52 -37.01 20.70
C PRO A 146 -4.03 -37.21 20.99
N GLU A 147 -4.90 -36.36 20.46
CA GLU A 147 -6.35 -36.51 20.62
C GLU A 147 -6.89 -37.73 19.87
N ALA A 148 -6.40 -37.99 18.65
CA ALA A 148 -6.77 -39.18 17.90
C ALA A 148 -6.42 -40.46 18.66
N ALA A 149 -5.22 -40.53 19.25
CA ALA A 149 -4.79 -41.65 20.09
C ALA A 149 -5.67 -41.80 21.34
N THR A 150 -6.01 -40.69 22.00
CA THR A 150 -6.86 -40.68 23.19
C THR A 150 -8.28 -41.15 22.88
N LEU A 151 -8.86 -40.71 21.77
CA LEU A 151 -10.20 -41.11 21.32
C LEU A 151 -10.24 -42.56 20.85
N SER A 152 -9.19 -43.03 20.16
CA SER A 152 -9.01 -44.43 19.78
C SER A 152 -9.06 -45.35 21.01
N LEU A 153 -8.30 -45.01 22.06
CA LEU A 153 -8.28 -45.77 23.32
C LEU A 153 -9.62 -45.75 24.08
N LYS A 154 -10.30 -44.60 24.12
CA LYS A 154 -11.55 -44.43 24.87
C LYS A 154 -12.74 -45.10 24.22
N PHE A 155 -12.83 -45.03 22.89
CA PHE A 155 -14.03 -45.44 22.14
C PHE A 155 -13.80 -46.65 21.24
N GLY A 156 -12.57 -47.18 21.18
CA GLY A 156 -12.21 -48.29 20.31
C GLY A 156 -12.25 -47.95 18.82
N TRP A 157 -12.19 -46.66 18.48
CA TRP A 157 -12.23 -46.19 17.10
C TRP A 157 -10.88 -46.35 16.40
N ASP A 158 -10.90 -46.62 15.10
CA ASP A 158 -9.67 -46.64 14.31
C ASP A 158 -9.02 -45.25 14.31
N GLU A 159 -7.78 -45.18 14.80
CA GLU A 159 -7.02 -43.95 14.99
C GLU A 159 -6.80 -43.19 13.67
N ARG A 160 -6.64 -43.91 12.55
CA ARG A 160 -6.50 -43.29 11.22
C ARG A 160 -7.79 -42.58 10.83
N THR A 161 -8.93 -43.22 11.05
CA THR A 161 -10.25 -42.65 10.75
C THR A 161 -10.55 -41.42 11.63
N VAL A 162 -10.24 -41.49 12.93
CA VAL A 162 -10.41 -40.35 13.85
C VAL A 162 -9.52 -39.17 13.45
N ARG A 163 -8.25 -39.42 13.11
CA ARG A 163 -7.32 -38.38 12.65
C ARG A 163 -7.83 -37.68 11.39
N LEU A 164 -8.38 -38.43 10.43
CA LEU A 164 -8.99 -37.87 9.22
C LEU A 164 -10.23 -37.02 9.53
N ALA A 165 -11.12 -37.50 10.42
CA ALA A 165 -12.30 -36.77 10.83
C ALA A 165 -11.95 -35.45 11.53
N LEU A 166 -10.99 -35.47 12.46
CA LEU A 166 -10.51 -34.28 13.17
C LEU A 166 -9.83 -33.29 12.23
N LYS A 167 -9.04 -33.75 11.25
CA LYS A 167 -8.47 -32.88 10.20
C LYS A 167 -9.56 -32.23 9.36
N GLY A 168 -10.60 -32.98 8.99
CA GLY A 168 -11.76 -32.44 8.29
C GLY A 168 -12.50 -31.37 9.11
N PHE A 169 -12.70 -31.65 10.40
CA PHE A 169 -13.33 -30.70 11.34
C PHE A 169 -12.52 -29.42 11.50
N ALA A 170 -11.20 -29.50 11.65
CA ALA A 170 -10.33 -28.33 11.74
C ALA A 170 -10.42 -27.45 10.47
N LYS A 171 -10.45 -28.06 9.29
CA LYS A 171 -10.64 -27.33 8.02
C LYS A 171 -12.00 -26.64 7.95
N LEU A 172 -13.07 -27.31 8.38
CA LEU A 172 -14.41 -26.71 8.43
C LEU A 172 -14.44 -25.51 9.39
N GLY A 173 -13.83 -25.64 10.58
CA GLY A 173 -13.71 -24.56 11.55
C GLY A 173 -13.00 -23.33 10.98
N LEU A 174 -11.90 -23.53 10.24
CA LEU A 174 -11.18 -22.44 9.57
C LEU A 174 -12.01 -21.77 8.47
N ALA A 175 -12.79 -22.53 7.71
CA ALA A 175 -13.69 -21.98 6.69
C ALA A 175 -14.78 -21.10 7.32
N THR A 176 -15.44 -21.59 8.37
CA THR A 176 -16.45 -20.83 9.11
C THR A 176 -15.85 -19.58 9.76
N PHE A 177 -14.65 -19.68 10.31
CA PHE A 177 -13.92 -18.52 10.85
C PHE A 177 -13.68 -17.46 9.78
N ASN A 178 -13.16 -17.86 8.61
CA ASN A 178 -12.91 -16.94 7.50
C ASN A 178 -14.18 -16.22 7.03
N GLU A 179 -15.30 -16.94 6.93
CA GLU A 179 -16.59 -16.37 6.58
C GLU A 179 -17.03 -15.30 7.59
N GLN A 180 -16.93 -15.60 8.89
CA GLN A 180 -17.29 -14.63 9.93
C GLN A 180 -16.39 -13.39 9.95
N VAL A 181 -15.07 -13.57 9.81
CA VAL A 181 -14.13 -12.45 9.75
C VAL A 181 -14.44 -11.56 8.55
N THR A 182 -14.64 -12.15 7.37
CA THR A 182 -14.98 -11.40 6.15
C THR A 182 -16.28 -10.60 6.35
N LYS A 183 -17.31 -11.21 6.94
CA LYS A 183 -18.57 -10.54 7.24
C LYS A 183 -18.39 -9.37 8.22
N GLN A 184 -17.55 -9.51 9.24
CA GLN A 184 -17.24 -8.42 10.16
C GLN A 184 -16.47 -7.28 9.47
N LEU A 185 -15.50 -7.61 8.62
CA LEU A 185 -14.75 -6.61 7.85
C LEU A 185 -15.67 -5.82 6.89
N GLU A 186 -16.62 -6.49 6.24
CA GLU A 186 -17.63 -5.81 5.43
C GLU A 186 -18.51 -4.88 6.25
N ALA A 187 -18.93 -5.30 7.45
CA ALA A 187 -19.74 -4.47 8.34
C ALA A 187 -18.97 -3.21 8.77
N LEU A 188 -17.69 -3.34 9.13
CA LEU A 188 -16.82 -2.22 9.48
C LEU A 188 -16.61 -1.26 8.30
N LYS A 189 -16.40 -1.79 7.09
CA LYS A 189 -16.28 -0.95 5.88
C LYS A 189 -17.55 -0.13 5.64
N ARG A 190 -18.72 -0.75 5.74
CA ARG A 190 -20.01 -0.04 5.59
C ARG A 190 -20.24 1.02 6.67
N GLN A 191 -19.79 0.78 7.91
CA GLN A 191 -19.85 1.77 8.97
C GLN A 191 -18.97 2.98 8.66
N ALA A 192 -17.72 2.75 8.26
CA ALA A 192 -16.79 3.81 7.89
C ALA A 192 -17.29 4.64 6.69
N GLU A 193 -17.85 3.99 5.66
CA GLU A 193 -18.46 4.68 4.51
C GLU A 193 -19.72 5.48 4.89
N GLY A 194 -20.53 4.97 5.83
CA GLY A 194 -21.72 5.67 6.32
C GLY A 194 -21.40 6.90 7.17
N GLU A 195 -20.32 6.87 7.96
CA GLU A 195 -19.85 8.01 8.75
C GLU A 195 -19.28 9.13 7.87
N LEU A 196 -18.59 8.78 6.78
CA LEU A 196 -18.07 9.75 5.81
C LEU A 196 -19.19 10.51 5.08
N LEU A 197 -20.34 9.88 4.84
CA LEU A 197 -21.50 10.50 4.19
C LEU A 197 -22.35 11.38 5.13
N GLN A 198 -22.10 11.36 6.45
CA GLN A 198 -22.79 12.21 7.43
C GLN A 198 -21.97 13.43 7.86
N GLN A 199 -20.71 13.54 7.46
CA GLN A 199 -19.81 14.65 7.79
C GLN A 199 -19.67 15.72 6.69
N ASP A 200 -20.23 15.47 5.50
CA ASP A 200 -20.41 16.45 4.41
C ASP A 200 -21.83 17.09 4.45
#